data_AF-A0A523AUA4-F1
#
_entry.id   AF-A0A523AUA4-F1
#
_cell.length_a   1.000
_cell.length_b   1.000
_cell.length_c   1.000
_cell.angle_alpha   90.00
_cell.angle_beta   90.00
_cell.angle_gamma   90.00
#
_symmetry.space_group_name_H-M   'P 1'
#
loop_
_entity.id
_entity.type
_entity.pdbx_description
1 polymer ?
#
loop_
_entity_poly.entity_id
_entity_poly.type
_entity_poly.pdbx_seq_one_letter_code
_entity_poly.pdbx_strand_id
1 'polypeptide(L)'
;MEEAEGPSEILRLPKDRIGVAIGKKGSVKREIERRTGVKLLFDSEEGVVQIFRGEDPLSALKAREVLRAIGRGFSPEKAFSLLEEDHYLEVIELEDYGGSEKA
;
A
#
# COMPACT_ATOMS: atom_id res chain seq x y z
N MET A 1 27.03 -8.92 -14.08
CA MET A 1 26.27 -7.65 -14.06
C MET A 1 24.88 -8.07 -13.64
N GLU A 2 24.60 -8.00 -12.34
CA GLU A 2 23.30 -8.41 -11.79
C GLU A 2 22.27 -7.45 -12.37
N GLU A 3 21.32 -7.96 -13.15
CA GLU A 3 20.15 -7.18 -13.54
C GLU A 3 19.54 -6.67 -12.25
N ALA A 4 19.50 -5.35 -12.05
CA ALA A 4 18.80 -4.78 -10.91
C ALA A 4 17.34 -5.20 -11.05
N GLU A 5 16.92 -6.19 -10.27
CA GLU A 5 15.55 -6.67 -10.26
C GLU A 5 14.63 -5.45 -10.08
N GLY A 6 13.75 -5.25 -11.06
CA GLY A 6 12.79 -4.16 -11.06
C GLY A 6 11.82 -4.26 -9.87
N PRO A 7 10.97 -3.23 -9.67
CA PRO A 7 9.97 -3.28 -8.63
C PRO A 7 9.06 -4.50 -8.82
N SER A 8 8.81 -5.22 -7.73
CA SER A 8 7.94 -6.39 -7.73
C SER A 8 6.47 -6.01 -7.75
N GLU A 9 6.11 -4.85 -7.19
CA GLU A 9 4.78 -4.28 -7.27
C GLU A 9 4.87 -2.77 -7.54
N ILE A 10 3.88 -2.23 -8.25
CA ILE A 10 3.70 -0.80 -8.48
C ILE A 10 2.25 -0.45 -8.15
N LEU A 11 2.06 0.53 -7.26
CA LEU A 11 0.75 0.95 -6.79
C LEU A 11 0.58 2.46 -6.97
N ARG A 12 -0.62 2.89 -7.40
CA ARG A 12 -1.03 4.29 -7.35
C ARG A 12 -1.83 4.57 -6.10
N LEU A 13 -1.48 5.65 -5.40
CA LEU A 13 -2.23 6.17 -4.26
C LEU A 13 -2.79 7.56 -4.62
N PRO A 14 -3.94 7.96 -4.06
CA PRO A 14 -4.38 9.35 -4.13
C PRO A 14 -3.27 10.29 -3.65
N LYS A 15 -3.02 11.39 -4.39
CA LYS A 15 -1.88 12.28 -4.14
C LYS A 15 -1.91 12.88 -2.73
N ASP A 16 -3.10 13.18 -2.21
CA ASP A 16 -3.35 13.66 -0.85
C ASP A 16 -3.02 12.62 0.23
N ARG A 17 -2.98 11.33 -0.12
CA ARG A 17 -2.67 10.22 0.80
C ARG A 17 -1.20 9.78 0.77
N ILE A 18 -0.43 10.20 -0.23
CA ILE A 18 1.02 9.91 -0.30
C ILE A 18 1.75 10.42 0.96
N GLY A 19 1.43 11.64 1.40
CA GLY A 19 2.02 12.20 2.61
C GLY A 19 1.78 11.36 3.86
N VAL A 20 0.62 10.69 3.95
CA VAL A 20 0.29 9.78 5.06
C VAL A 20 1.09 8.48 4.96
N ALA A 21 1.21 7.91 3.75
CA ALA A 21 2.01 6.71 3.51
C ALA A 21 3.52 6.92 3.76
N ILE A 22 4.03 8.12 3.50
CA ILE A 22 5.41 8.49 3.85
C ILE A 22 5.51 8.72 5.37
N GLY A 23 4.58 9.49 5.95
CA GLY A 23 4.57 9.88 7.35
C GLY A 23 5.60 10.98 7.67
N LYS A 24 5.50 11.56 8.87
CA LYS A 24 6.38 12.66 9.30
C LYS A 24 7.85 12.19 9.29
N LYS A 25 8.69 12.88 8.51
CA LYS A 25 10.10 12.48 8.29
C LYS A 25 10.24 11.01 7.83
N GLY A 26 9.30 10.51 7.03
CA GLY A 26 9.35 9.14 6.51
C GLY A 26 9.10 8.07 7.57
N SER A 27 8.40 8.38 8.67
CA SER A 27 8.20 7.43 9.77
C SER A 27 7.39 6.20 9.35
N VAL A 28 6.31 6.39 8.58
CA VAL A 28 5.42 5.31 8.15
C VAL A 28 6.11 4.45 7.09
N LYS A 29 6.77 5.08 6.11
CA LYS A 29 7.62 4.38 5.13
C LYS A 29 8.62 3.45 5.83
N ARG A 30 9.40 3.97 6.78
CA ARG A 30 10.41 3.19 7.51
C ARG A 30 9.80 2.07 8.36
N GLU A 31 8.59 2.27 8.88
CA GLU A 31 7.87 1.23 9.61
C GLU A 31 7.48 0.06 8.70
N ILE A 32 6.93 0.37 7.52
CA ILE A 32 6.56 -0.66 6.53
C ILE A 32 7.81 -1.43 6.09
N GLU A 33 8.87 -0.72 5.69
CA GLU A 33 10.15 -1.33 5.28
C GLU A 33 10.73 -2.20 6.40
N ARG A 34 10.71 -1.75 7.66
CA ARG A 34 11.24 -2.53 8.79
C ARG A 34 10.44 -3.79 9.06
N ARG A 35 9.10 -3.72 9.00
CA ARG A 35 8.22 -4.86 9.34
C ARG A 35 8.10 -5.89 8.22
N THR A 36 8.33 -5.49 6.97
CA THR A 36 8.17 -6.36 5.80
C THR A 36 9.50 -6.74 5.14
N GLY A 37 10.58 -6.00 5.40
CA GLY A 37 11.87 -6.18 4.75
C GLY A 37 11.89 -5.70 3.29
N VAL A 38 10.82 -5.06 2.80
CA VAL A 38 10.79 -4.48 1.45
C VAL A 38 11.52 -3.14 1.41
N LYS A 39 11.82 -2.67 0.20
CA LYS A 39 12.21 -1.28 -0.06
C LYS A 39 11.10 -0.55 -0.79
N LEU A 40 10.79 0.66 -0.35
CA LEU A 40 9.77 1.52 -0.95
C LEU A 40 10.40 2.74 -1.61
N LEU A 41 9.97 3.04 -2.83
CA LEU A 41 10.28 4.29 -3.51
C LEU A 41 8.98 5.01 -3.86
N PHE A 42 8.83 6.23 -3.36
CA PHE A 42 7.65 7.07 -3.58
C PHE A 42 7.99 8.13 -4.62
N ASP A 43 7.18 8.17 -5.68
CA ASP A 43 7.06 9.32 -6.55
C ASP A 43 5.84 10.13 -6.09
N SER A 44 6.12 11.25 -5.42
CA SER A 44 5.07 12.10 -4.84
C SER A 44 4.40 13.00 -5.87
N GLU A 45 5.04 13.23 -7.02
CA GLU A 45 4.46 14.03 -8.10
C GLU A 45 3.42 13.21 -8.85
N GLU A 46 3.75 11.96 -9.16
CA GLU A 46 2.87 11.03 -9.89
C GLU A 46 1.91 10.24 -8.97
N GLY A 47 2.14 10.26 -7.66
CA GLY A 47 1.36 9.47 -6.71
C GLY A 47 1.60 7.97 -6.84
N VAL A 48 2.80 7.58 -7.24
CA VAL A 48 3.19 6.19 -7.50
C VAL A 48 4.11 5.70 -6.38
N VAL A 49 3.90 4.47 -5.95
CA VAL A 49 4.79 3.75 -5.05
C VAL A 49 5.31 2.51 -5.73
N GLN A 50 6.63 2.38 -5.78
CA GLN A 50 7.33 1.19 -6.24
C GLN A 50 7.78 0.38 -5.02
N ILE A 51 7.48 -0.93 -5.04
CA ILE A 51 7.78 -1.87 -3.97
C ILE A 51 8.78 -2.88 -4.51
N PHE A 52 9.96 -2.93 -3.92
CA PHE A 52 11.00 -3.89 -4.27
C PHE A 52 10.96 -5.02 -3.23
N ARG A 53 10.96 -6.28 -3.69
CA ARG A 53 10.86 -7.43 -2.80
C ARG A 53 11.96 -7.42 -1.74
N GLY A 54 11.61 -7.95 -0.57
CA GLY A 54 12.58 -8.40 0.42
C GLY A 54 12.96 -9.86 0.17
N GLU A 55 13.48 -10.51 1.21
CA GLU A 55 13.82 -11.94 1.19
C GLU A 55 12.58 -12.84 1.07
N ASP A 56 11.48 -12.47 1.72
CA ASP A 56 10.19 -13.18 1.63
C ASP A 56 9.38 -12.71 0.40
N PRO A 57 9.02 -13.62 -0.52
CA PRO A 57 8.17 -13.31 -1.67
C PRO A 57 6.82 -12.67 -1.31
N LEU A 58 6.24 -12.98 -0.14
CA LEU A 58 4.93 -12.46 0.27
C LEU A 58 5.00 -11.05 0.87
N SER A 59 6.18 -10.60 1.28
CA SER A 59 6.35 -9.29 1.91
C SER A 59 5.94 -8.13 1.01
N ALA A 60 6.18 -8.22 -0.30
CA ALA A 60 5.76 -7.21 -1.26
C ALA A 60 4.22 -7.09 -1.32
N LEU A 61 3.50 -8.22 -1.27
CA LEU A 61 2.04 -8.26 -1.26
C LEU A 61 1.48 -7.66 0.04
N LYS A 62 2.05 -8.03 1.19
CA LYS A 62 1.65 -7.45 2.49
C LYS A 62 1.85 -5.93 2.53
N ALA A 63 3.02 -5.46 2.07
CA ALA A 63 3.30 -4.02 1.97
C ALA A 63 2.31 -3.30 1.03
N ARG A 64 1.97 -3.93 -0.10
CA ARG A 64 0.98 -3.41 -1.04
C ARG A 64 -0.40 -3.25 -0.40
N GLU A 65 -0.88 -4.25 0.35
CA GLU A 65 -2.19 -4.17 1.00
C GLU A 65 -2.24 -3.09 2.08
N VAL A 66 -1.16 -2.92 2.86
CA VAL A 66 -1.02 -1.80 3.81
C VAL A 66 -1.12 -0.45 3.10
N LEU A 67 -0.35 -0.26 2.02
CA LEU A 67 -0.37 0.99 1.25
C LEU A 67 -1.73 1.24 0.61
N ARG A 68 -2.39 0.20 0.10
CA ARG A 68 -3.74 0.26 -0.46
C ARG A 68 -4.76 0.70 0.59
N ALA A 69 -4.70 0.15 1.81
CA ALA A 69 -5.55 0.58 2.91
C ALA A 69 -5.32 2.05 3.28
N ILE A 70 -4.06 2.50 3.38
CA ILE A 70 -3.74 3.91 3.63
C ILE A 70 -4.32 4.80 2.52
N GLY A 71 -4.20 4.39 1.26
CA GLY A 71 -4.78 5.07 0.11
C GLY A 71 -6.30 5.19 0.17
N ARG A 72 -6.98 4.21 0.78
CA ARG A 72 -8.44 4.20 0.98
C ARG A 72 -8.90 4.90 2.27
N GLY A 73 -7.98 5.53 3.01
CA GLY A 73 -8.32 6.40 4.14
C GLY A 73 -8.04 5.81 5.53
N PHE A 74 -7.55 4.57 5.63
CA PHE A 74 -7.14 4.01 6.92
C PHE A 74 -5.96 4.78 7.51
N SER A 75 -5.88 4.87 8.84
CA SER A 75 -4.68 5.36 9.52
C SER A 75 -3.54 4.33 9.39
N PRO A 76 -2.27 4.73 9.47
CA PRO A 76 -1.14 3.80 9.42
C PRO A 76 -1.25 2.67 10.45
N GLU A 77 -1.63 3.00 11.69
CA GLU A 77 -1.75 2.03 12.79
C GLU A 77 -2.78 0.94 12.46
N LYS A 78 -3.94 1.34 11.92
CA LYS A 78 -4.98 0.40 11.52
C LYS A 78 -4.58 -0.39 10.27
N ALA A 79 -3.94 0.25 9.30
CA ALA A 79 -3.46 -0.42 8.09
C ALA A 79 -2.42 -1.49 8.40
N PHE A 80 -1.56 -1.29 9.41
CA PHE A 80 -0.54 -2.27 9.80
C PHE A 80 -1.09 -3.59 10.36
N SER A 81 -2.36 -3.67 10.73
CA SER A 81 -3.00 -4.95 11.07
C SER A 81 -2.94 -5.94 9.90
N LEU A 82 -2.93 -5.44 8.65
CA LEU A 82 -2.82 -6.27 7.43
C LEU A 82 -1.45 -6.99 7.27
N LEU A 83 -0.51 -6.75 8.18
CA LEU A 83 0.74 -7.51 8.23
C LEU A 83 0.58 -8.84 8.98
N GLU A 84 -0.47 -8.94 9.81
CA GLU A 84 -0.89 -10.15 10.51
C GLU A 84 -1.63 -11.09 9.53
N GLU A 85 -1.54 -12.40 9.76
CA GLU A 85 -2.02 -13.40 8.79
C GLU A 85 -3.53 -13.60 8.79
N ASP A 86 -4.20 -13.17 9.86
CA ASP A 86 -5.64 -13.29 10.08
C ASP A 86 -6.44 -12.05 9.66
N HIS A 87 -5.76 -11.03 9.13
CA HIS A 87 -6.37 -9.79 8.66
C HIS A 87 -6.25 -9.65 7.14
N TYR A 88 -7.35 -9.27 6.49
CA TYR A 88 -7.36 -8.98 5.05
C TYR A 88 -8.17 -7.71 4.75
N LEU A 89 -7.86 -7.09 3.60
CA LEU A 89 -8.55 -5.91 3.10
C LEU A 89 -9.54 -6.33 2.01
N GLU A 90 -10.83 -6.13 2.27
CA GLU A 90 -11.88 -6.24 1.26
C GLU A 90 -12.38 -4.85 0.86
N VAL A 91 -12.50 -4.61 -0.44
CA VAL A 91 -13.00 -3.35 -0.99
C VAL A 91 -14.22 -3.68 -1.84
N ILE A 92 -15.39 -3.21 -1.40
CA ILE A 92 -16.66 -3.42 -2.07
C ILE A 92 -17.06 -2.11 -2.74
N GLU A 93 -17.27 -2.14 -4.06
CA GLU A 93 -17.78 -1.01 -4.83
C GLU A 93 -19.31 -1.03 -4.74
N LEU A 94 -19.90 0.03 -4.18
CA LEU A 94 -21.34 0.09 -3.91
C LEU A 94 -22.17 0.54 -5.11
N GLU A 95 -21.52 1.05 -6.16
CA GLU A 95 -22.18 1.55 -7.37
C GLU A 95 -22.99 0.47 -8.08
N ASP A 96 -22.54 -0.80 -7.99
CA ASP A 96 -23.24 -1.97 -8.53
C ASP A 96 -24.50 -2.37 -7.73
N TYR A 97 -24.67 -1.83 -6.52
CA TYR A 97 -25.78 -2.17 -5.61
C TYR A 97 -26.79 -1.01 -5.46
N GLY A 98 -26.47 0.18 -5.99
CA GLY A 98 -27.24 1.41 -5.80
C GLY A 98 -28.16 1.81 -6.95
N GLY A 99 -28.29 0.95 -7.98
CA GLY A 99 -29.25 1.16 -9.07
C GLY A 99 -30.68 1.05 -8.53
N SER A 100 -31.28 2.18 -8.15
CA SER A 100 -32.73 2.23 -7.98
C SER A 100 -33.39 1.82 -9.30
N GLU A 101 -34.15 0.72 -9.28
CA GLU A 101 -35.23 0.51 -10.25
C GLU A 101 -36.09 1.78 -10.17
N LYS A 102 -36.05 2.60 -11.23
CA LYS A 102 -36.97 3.71 -11.37
C LYS A 102 -38.37 3.12 -11.46
N ALA A 103 -39.10 3.20 -10.35
CA ALA A 103 -40.56 3.12 -10.30
C ALA A 103 -41.21 4.34 -10.97
#